data_AF-A0A6B0XVW2-F1
#
_entry.id   AF-A0A6B0XVW2-F1
#
_cell.length_a   1.000
_cell.length_b   1.000
_cell.length_c   1.000
_cell.angle_alpha   90.00
_cell.angle_beta   90.00
_cell.angle_gamma   90.00
#
_symmetry.space_group_name_H-M   'P 1'
#
loop_
_entity.id
_entity.type
_entity.pdbx_description
1 polymer ?
#
loop_
_entity_poly.entity_id
_entity_poly.type
_entity_poly.pdbx_seq_one_letter_code
_entity_poly.pdbx_strand_id
1 'polypeptide(L)'
;MRYRNLPLPRNAQRRYIGADLTFDRLPDGPFYVRDWWVRFPIGSRNTRFRAGLSARPDPVLVAYHQVGGTVTDAFAGGVSFDVGEGAVTGVLRDSVSGEPLAGAEIVVRDWDDAAAFLPRPPAADVPFSAVTDEAGGFRVAGLPDGVYALGVDHPKLQAAGVRLNETRVVVEGRTSDPLELWTPSAETVFARVCPRSSPLGSTGAVVGFARDVDTGLPVPDVEVEVVWRVRRLQGTARSASVSEQSRYAAGRSDERGRFAICGVPLGEAAVLRVRGVDEGVALELATRLAWRDVLVEP
;
A
#
# COMPACT_ATOMS: atom_id res chain seq x y z
N MET A 1 4.88 -14.19 30.79
CA MET A 1 5.54 -13.39 31.86
C MET A 1 4.56 -12.40 32.52
N ARG A 2 4.81 -11.93 33.75
CA ARG A 2 3.99 -10.88 34.40
C ARG A 2 4.87 -9.70 34.81
N TYR A 3 4.62 -8.52 34.24
CA TYR A 3 5.30 -7.30 34.66
C TYR A 3 5.00 -7.00 36.14
N ARG A 4 6.05 -6.84 36.93
CA ARG A 4 5.96 -6.33 38.31
C ARG A 4 6.38 -4.86 38.31
N ASN A 5 5.67 -4.03 39.08
CA ASN A 5 6.02 -2.63 39.32
C ASN A 5 6.09 -1.73 38.08
N LEU A 6 5.20 -1.94 37.09
CA LEU A 6 5.12 -1.07 35.91
C LEU A 6 4.02 0.01 36.11
N PRO A 7 4.37 1.25 36.50
CA PRO A 7 3.41 2.35 36.52
C PRO A 7 2.99 2.67 35.08
N LEU A 8 1.68 2.58 34.83
CA LEU A 8 1.12 2.76 33.50
C LEU A 8 0.73 4.21 33.25
N PRO A 9 1.05 4.80 32.08
CA PRO A 9 0.49 6.07 31.66
C PRO A 9 -1.04 6.02 31.61
N ARG A 10 -1.69 7.18 31.77
CA ARG A 10 -3.14 7.28 31.54
C ARG A 10 -3.47 6.79 30.13
N ASN A 11 -4.54 6.00 30.01
CA ASN A 11 -5.04 5.33 28.79
C ASN A 11 -4.21 4.13 28.27
N ALA A 12 -3.15 3.70 28.97
CA ALA A 12 -2.46 2.46 28.62
C ALA A 12 -3.29 1.23 29.02
N GLN A 13 -3.45 0.28 28.08
CA GLN A 13 -4.22 -0.94 28.31
C GLN A 13 -3.30 -2.13 28.53
N ARG A 14 -3.54 -2.86 29.63
CA ARG A 14 -2.68 -3.99 30.04
C ARG A 14 -2.60 -5.11 29.01
N ARG A 15 -3.61 -5.30 28.15
CA ARG A 15 -3.61 -6.33 27.11
C ARG A 15 -2.58 -6.09 25.99
N TYR A 16 -2.12 -4.86 25.82
CA TYR A 16 -1.10 -4.49 24.82
C TYR A 16 0.30 -4.34 25.44
N ILE A 17 0.47 -4.78 26.68
CA ILE A 17 1.73 -4.73 27.43
C ILE A 17 2.05 -6.16 27.80
N GLY A 18 3.14 -6.67 27.27
CA GLY A 18 3.40 -8.09 27.25
C GLY A 18 4.87 -8.40 27.03
N ALA A 19 5.23 -9.60 27.40
CA ALA A 19 6.47 -10.20 26.92
C ALA A 19 6.15 -11.65 26.62
N ASP A 20 6.55 -12.09 25.45
CA ASP A 20 6.43 -13.46 25.02
C ASP A 20 7.82 -14.05 24.79
N LEU A 21 7.95 -15.34 25.10
CA LEU A 21 9.15 -16.11 24.82
C LEU A 21 8.69 -17.39 24.16
N THR A 22 9.01 -17.52 22.88
CA THR A 22 8.80 -18.74 22.13
C THR A 22 9.99 -19.62 22.39
N PHE A 23 9.74 -20.82 22.91
CA PHE A 23 10.78 -21.82 23.10
C PHE A 23 10.72 -22.83 21.97
N ASP A 24 11.89 -23.30 21.55
CA ASP A 24 12.02 -24.40 20.60
C ASP A 24 13.04 -25.42 21.12
N ARG A 25 13.04 -26.63 20.56
CA ARG A 25 13.96 -27.69 20.94
C ARG A 25 15.11 -27.79 19.97
N LEU A 26 16.30 -27.98 20.51
CA LEU A 26 17.44 -28.44 19.74
C LEU A 26 17.21 -29.90 19.29
N PRO A 27 17.67 -30.32 18.09
CA PRO A 27 17.46 -31.66 17.56
C PRO A 27 17.79 -32.80 18.54
N ASP A 28 18.86 -32.64 19.34
CA ASP A 28 19.34 -33.62 20.33
C ASP A 28 19.58 -33.01 21.74
N GLY A 29 18.93 -31.88 22.08
CA GLY A 29 19.34 -31.06 23.22
C GLY A 29 18.22 -30.43 24.06
N PRO A 30 18.56 -29.54 25.02
CA PRO A 30 17.58 -28.79 25.81
C PRO A 30 16.80 -27.78 24.94
N PHE A 31 15.81 -27.13 25.53
CA PHE A 31 15.07 -26.05 24.88
C PHE A 31 15.89 -24.76 24.83
N TYR A 32 15.72 -23.96 23.79
CA TYR A 32 16.25 -22.60 23.67
C TYR A 32 15.09 -21.60 23.46
N VAL A 33 15.34 -20.33 23.76
CA VAL A 33 14.41 -19.25 23.42
C VAL A 33 14.65 -18.91 21.95
N ARG A 34 13.68 -19.23 21.08
CA ARG A 34 13.72 -18.96 19.65
C ARG A 34 13.51 -17.48 19.37
N ASP A 35 12.44 -16.96 19.93
CA ASP A 35 12.01 -15.57 19.78
C ASP A 35 11.64 -15.01 21.13
N TRP A 36 11.96 -13.74 21.35
CA TRP A 36 11.43 -13.02 22.49
C TRP A 36 11.08 -11.60 22.08
N TRP A 37 10.00 -11.09 22.68
CA TRP A 37 9.67 -9.68 22.58
C TRP A 37 9.18 -9.14 23.91
N VAL A 38 9.37 -7.84 24.10
CA VAL A 38 8.94 -7.06 25.25
C VAL A 38 8.30 -5.79 24.71
N ARG A 39 7.00 -5.61 24.94
CA ARG A 39 6.25 -4.42 24.53
C ARG A 39 5.89 -3.58 25.75
N PHE A 40 6.31 -2.32 25.73
CA PHE A 40 6.09 -1.37 26.82
C PHE A 40 5.50 -0.04 26.32
N PRO A 41 4.70 0.65 27.15
CA PRO A 41 4.11 1.94 26.78
C PRO A 41 5.11 3.08 26.92
N ILE A 42 5.12 4.01 25.95
CA ILE A 42 5.82 5.30 26.03
C ILE A 42 4.82 6.35 26.49
N GLY A 43 5.15 7.07 27.57
CA GLY A 43 4.35 8.19 28.09
C GLY A 43 5.05 9.54 27.87
N SER A 44 4.29 10.58 27.53
CA SER A 44 4.77 11.96 27.50
C SER A 44 4.23 12.76 28.68
N ARG A 45 5.04 13.68 29.19
CA ARG A 45 4.66 14.64 30.24
C ARG A 45 4.50 16.00 29.61
N ASN A 46 3.29 16.54 29.66
CA ASN A 46 3.02 17.88 29.16
C ASN A 46 3.64 18.91 30.12
N THR A 47 4.63 19.69 29.67
CA THR A 47 5.38 20.67 30.48
C THR A 47 4.71 22.04 30.58
N ARG A 48 3.43 22.17 30.17
CA ARG A 48 2.66 23.40 30.37
C ARG A 48 2.27 23.55 31.85
N PHE A 49 3.25 23.98 32.65
CA PHE A 49 3.08 24.28 34.07
C PHE A 49 2.20 25.53 34.24
N ARG A 50 1.11 25.39 35.00
CA ARG A 50 0.43 26.53 35.64
C ARG A 50 1.09 26.69 37.01
N ALA A 51 1.75 27.82 37.25
CA ALA A 51 2.41 28.09 38.53
C ALA A 51 1.38 28.03 39.68
N GLY A 52 1.63 27.19 40.70
CA GLY A 52 0.83 27.14 41.93
C GLY A 52 0.27 25.77 42.35
N LEU A 53 0.37 24.72 41.52
CA LEU A 53 -0.07 23.37 41.89
C LEU A 53 1.13 22.42 42.01
N SER A 54 1.33 21.83 43.19
CA SER A 54 2.41 20.89 43.53
C SER A 54 2.21 19.46 43.00
N ALA A 55 1.18 19.22 42.19
CA ALA A 55 0.90 17.92 41.60
C ALA A 55 1.71 17.72 40.31
N ARG A 56 2.63 16.75 40.33
CA ARG A 56 3.30 16.26 39.10
C ARG A 56 2.22 15.65 38.19
N PRO A 57 2.00 16.16 36.97
CA PRO A 57 0.97 15.60 36.09
C PRO A 57 1.33 14.16 35.70
N ASP A 58 0.32 13.29 35.70
CA ASP A 58 0.49 11.90 35.29
C ASP A 58 0.89 11.82 33.80
N PRO A 59 1.83 10.94 33.43
CA PRO A 59 2.19 10.73 32.04
C PRO A 59 0.99 10.20 31.24
N VAL A 60 0.82 10.71 30.01
CA VAL A 60 -0.21 10.28 29.06
C VAL A 60 0.44 9.37 28.02
N LEU A 61 -0.21 8.25 27.68
CA LEU A 61 0.27 7.33 26.65
C LEU A 61 0.43 8.04 25.30
N VAL A 62 1.59 7.87 24.66
CA VAL A 62 1.89 8.38 23.32
C VAL A 62 2.01 7.24 22.31
N ALA A 63 2.67 6.14 22.67
CA ALA A 63 2.89 5.00 21.79
C ALA A 63 3.15 3.72 22.60
N TYR A 64 3.18 2.56 21.93
CA TYR A 64 3.79 1.35 22.45
C TYR A 64 5.08 1.10 21.68
N HIS A 65 6.13 0.69 22.38
CA HIS A 65 7.40 0.33 21.79
C HIS A 65 7.70 -1.13 22.11
N GLN A 66 8.10 -1.87 21.09
CA GLN A 66 8.46 -3.28 21.20
C GLN A 66 9.93 -3.44 20.88
N VAL A 67 10.65 -4.09 21.79
CA VAL A 67 12.02 -4.57 21.54
C VAL A 67 12.02 -6.09 21.65
N GLY A 68 12.82 -6.73 20.83
CA GLY A 68 12.91 -8.19 20.79
C GLY A 68 14.15 -8.62 20.03
N GLY A 69 14.33 -9.92 19.95
CA GLY A 69 15.38 -10.54 19.15
C GLY A 69 15.03 -11.97 18.84
N THR A 70 15.47 -12.42 17.68
CA THR A 70 15.46 -13.83 17.28
C THR A 70 16.87 -14.37 17.43
N VAL A 71 17.01 -15.56 17.99
CA VAL A 71 18.31 -16.22 18.12
C VAL A 71 18.74 -16.73 16.74
N THR A 72 19.78 -16.13 16.17
CA THR A 72 20.33 -16.50 14.86
C THR A 72 21.30 -17.68 14.94
N ASP A 73 21.95 -17.87 16.10
CA ASP A 73 22.91 -18.95 16.35
C ASP A 73 22.65 -19.61 17.71
N ALA A 74 22.50 -20.93 17.71
CA ALA A 74 22.41 -21.72 18.94
C ALA A 74 23.59 -22.68 19.05
N PHE A 75 24.22 -22.73 20.22
CA PHE A 75 25.35 -23.62 20.50
C PHE A 75 24.93 -24.72 21.47
N ALA A 76 25.12 -25.99 21.08
CA ALA A 76 24.93 -27.14 21.96
C ALA A 76 25.92 -28.26 21.63
N GLY A 77 26.52 -28.86 22.66
CA GLY A 77 27.41 -30.03 22.50
C GLY A 77 28.68 -29.79 21.66
N GLY A 78 29.12 -28.54 21.47
CA GLY A 78 30.28 -28.20 20.64
C GLY A 78 29.97 -28.05 19.15
N VAL A 79 28.69 -28.06 18.77
CA VAL A 79 28.22 -27.84 17.38
C VAL A 79 27.41 -26.54 17.34
N SER A 80 27.71 -25.68 16.37
CA SER A 80 26.90 -24.52 16.02
C SER A 80 25.73 -24.95 15.14
N PHE A 81 24.51 -24.61 15.55
CA PHE A 81 23.31 -24.79 14.73
C PHE A 81 22.94 -23.44 14.12
N ASP A 82 23.04 -23.36 12.80
CA ASP A 82 22.52 -22.25 12.01
C ASP A 82 20.99 -22.38 12.01
N VAL A 83 20.31 -21.55 12.80
CA VAL A 83 18.84 -21.48 12.84
C VAL A 83 18.42 -20.64 11.63
N GLY A 84 18.67 -21.21 10.45
CA GLY A 84 18.77 -20.43 9.22
C GLY A 84 17.52 -19.61 8.89
N GLU A 85 17.76 -18.45 8.32
CA GLU A 85 16.72 -17.53 7.87
C GLU A 85 15.98 -18.08 6.65
N GLY A 86 14.66 -18.14 6.72
CA GLY A 86 13.78 -18.41 5.60
C GLY A 86 13.58 -17.20 4.70
N ALA A 87 13.04 -17.46 3.51
CA ALA A 87 12.71 -16.42 2.56
C ALA A 87 11.36 -16.66 1.90
N VAL A 88 10.66 -15.56 1.65
CA VAL A 88 9.46 -15.50 0.83
C VAL A 88 9.84 -14.92 -0.53
N THR A 89 9.48 -15.62 -1.59
CA THR A 89 9.73 -15.20 -2.97
C THR A 89 8.46 -15.21 -3.78
N GLY A 90 8.36 -14.30 -4.75
CA GLY A 90 7.23 -14.29 -5.66
C GLY A 90 7.38 -13.29 -6.79
N VAL A 91 6.30 -13.16 -7.56
CA VAL A 91 6.19 -12.22 -8.68
C VAL A 91 4.89 -11.45 -8.54
N LEU A 92 4.96 -10.13 -8.73
CA LEU A 92 3.81 -9.24 -8.75
C LEU A 92 3.51 -8.80 -10.18
N ARG A 93 2.26 -8.96 -10.60
CA ARG A 93 1.78 -8.60 -11.94
C ARG A 93 0.62 -7.62 -11.87
N ASP A 94 0.54 -6.76 -12.88
CA ASP A 94 -0.54 -5.82 -13.07
C ASP A 94 -1.63 -6.42 -13.97
N SER A 95 -2.79 -6.72 -13.41
CA SER A 95 -3.94 -7.27 -14.17
C SER A 95 -4.51 -6.29 -15.20
N VAL A 96 -4.16 -5.00 -15.13
CA VAL A 96 -4.64 -3.99 -16.10
C VAL A 96 -3.84 -4.03 -17.40
N SER A 97 -2.52 -4.20 -17.31
CA SER A 97 -1.59 -4.21 -18.45
C SER A 97 -1.15 -5.62 -18.84
N GLY A 98 -1.26 -6.60 -17.94
CA GLY A 98 -0.67 -7.94 -18.08
C GLY A 98 0.84 -7.98 -17.82
N GLU A 99 1.46 -6.83 -17.51
CA GLU A 99 2.90 -6.69 -17.31
C GLU A 99 3.32 -6.96 -15.86
N PRO A 100 4.59 -7.29 -15.60
CA PRO A 100 5.13 -7.28 -14.25
C PRO A 100 5.07 -5.89 -13.61
N LEU A 101 4.86 -5.85 -12.29
CA LEU A 101 4.75 -4.60 -11.56
C LEU A 101 6.01 -4.34 -10.73
N ALA A 102 6.92 -3.55 -11.31
CA ALA A 102 8.17 -3.11 -10.69
C ALA A 102 7.96 -1.97 -9.69
N GLY A 103 8.88 -1.83 -8.72
CA GLY A 103 8.89 -0.72 -7.76
C GLY A 103 7.78 -0.77 -6.71
N ALA A 104 7.14 -1.92 -6.52
CA ALA A 104 6.18 -2.14 -5.44
C ALA A 104 6.91 -2.48 -4.14
N GLU A 105 6.52 -1.82 -3.06
CA GLU A 105 7.00 -2.14 -1.72
C GLU A 105 6.23 -3.36 -1.20
N ILE A 106 6.97 -4.41 -0.88
CA ILE A 106 6.49 -5.60 -0.22
C ILE A 106 6.82 -5.48 1.26
N VAL A 107 5.80 -5.66 2.10
CA VAL A 107 5.94 -5.58 3.55
C VAL A 107 5.44 -6.89 4.14
N VAL A 108 6.27 -7.56 4.94
CA VAL A 108 5.89 -8.78 5.64
C VAL A 108 5.82 -8.51 7.13
N ARG A 109 4.71 -8.90 7.74
CA ARG A 109 4.45 -8.72 9.17
C ARG A 109 3.83 -9.97 9.77
N ASP A 110 3.80 -10.02 11.09
CA ASP A 110 3.18 -11.12 11.82
C ASP A 110 1.70 -11.29 11.46
N TRP A 111 1.26 -12.54 11.30
CA TRP A 111 -0.13 -12.85 10.94
C TRP A 111 -1.13 -12.42 12.02
N ASP A 112 -0.80 -12.49 13.30
CA ASP A 112 -1.72 -12.14 14.38
C ASP A 112 -1.99 -10.63 14.39
N ASP A 113 -0.97 -9.81 14.10
CA ASP A 113 -1.15 -8.37 13.90
C ASP A 113 -2.08 -8.09 12.71
N ALA A 114 -2.07 -8.94 11.68
CA ALA A 114 -2.92 -8.80 10.50
C ALA A 114 -4.35 -9.25 10.74
N ALA A 115 -4.52 -10.39 11.39
CA ALA A 115 -5.81 -10.90 11.83
C ALA A 115 -6.50 -9.95 12.82
N ALA A 116 -5.72 -9.19 13.60
CA ALA A 116 -6.22 -8.13 14.48
C ALA A 116 -6.57 -6.81 13.75
N PHE A 117 -6.43 -6.75 12.43
CA PHE A 117 -6.67 -5.57 11.60
C PHE A 117 -5.87 -4.33 12.04
N LEU A 118 -4.66 -4.54 12.58
CA LEU A 118 -3.78 -3.43 12.91
C LEU A 118 -3.32 -2.73 11.62
N PRO A 119 -3.19 -1.38 11.63
CA PRO A 119 -2.68 -0.65 10.48
C PRO A 119 -1.30 -1.16 10.06
N ARG A 120 -1.10 -1.35 8.76
CA ARG A 120 0.20 -1.72 8.21
C ARG A 120 1.21 -0.58 8.44
N PRO A 121 2.42 -0.86 8.96
CA PRO A 121 3.48 0.13 9.04
C PRO A 121 4.01 0.45 7.63
N PRO A 122 4.62 1.62 7.41
CA PRO A 122 5.35 1.90 6.17
C PRO A 122 6.56 0.98 6.05
N ALA A 123 6.94 0.60 4.82
CA ALA A 123 8.00 -0.38 4.57
C ALA A 123 9.35 -0.03 5.25
N ALA A 124 9.66 1.27 5.34
CA ALA A 124 10.86 1.78 6.01
C ALA A 124 10.96 1.42 7.50
N ASP A 125 9.83 1.16 8.16
CA ASP A 125 9.76 0.84 9.59
C ASP A 125 9.62 -0.67 9.85
N VAL A 126 9.61 -1.50 8.80
CA VAL A 126 9.40 -2.95 8.92
C VAL A 126 10.69 -3.71 8.59
N PRO A 127 11.15 -4.63 9.47
CA PRO A 127 12.40 -5.35 9.26
C PRO A 127 12.36 -6.29 8.04
N PHE A 128 11.18 -6.79 7.69
CA PHE A 128 10.97 -7.70 6.57
C PHE A 128 10.25 -6.98 5.44
N SER A 129 11.03 -6.35 4.58
CA SER A 129 10.52 -5.66 3.39
C SER A 129 11.40 -5.92 2.17
N ALA A 130 10.83 -5.72 0.99
CA ALA A 130 11.54 -5.78 -0.28
C ALA A 130 10.88 -4.84 -1.30
N VAL A 131 11.57 -4.57 -2.40
CA VAL A 131 11.02 -3.85 -3.54
C VAL A 131 11.00 -4.79 -4.75
N THR A 132 9.91 -4.79 -5.51
CA THR A 132 9.85 -5.60 -6.74
C THR A 132 10.80 -5.06 -7.81
N ASP A 133 11.51 -5.97 -8.47
CA ASP A 133 12.42 -5.65 -9.58
C ASP A 133 11.66 -5.37 -10.90
N GLU A 134 12.40 -5.11 -11.98
CA GLU A 134 11.83 -4.84 -13.31
C GLU A 134 11.00 -6.00 -13.87
N ALA A 135 11.29 -7.24 -13.45
CA ALA A 135 10.52 -8.43 -13.80
C ALA A 135 9.35 -8.67 -12.83
N GLY A 136 9.07 -7.73 -11.91
CA GLY A 136 8.05 -7.84 -10.87
C GLY A 136 8.42 -8.83 -9.76
N GLY A 137 9.62 -9.40 -9.79
CA GLY A 137 10.11 -10.37 -8.83
C GLY A 137 10.45 -9.71 -7.49
N PHE A 138 10.23 -10.43 -6.40
CA PHE A 138 10.65 -9.99 -5.07
C PHE A 138 11.19 -11.16 -4.25
N ARG A 139 12.07 -10.84 -3.30
CA ARG A 139 12.57 -11.74 -2.28
C ARG A 139 12.67 -11.01 -0.95
N VAL A 140 11.91 -11.47 0.03
CA VAL A 140 12.05 -11.04 1.43
C VAL A 140 12.79 -12.17 2.16
N ALA A 141 13.98 -11.89 2.67
CA ALA A 141 14.80 -12.84 3.41
C ALA A 141 14.84 -12.47 4.89
N GLY A 142 15.45 -13.31 5.73
CA GLY A 142 15.53 -13.04 7.16
C GLY A 142 14.34 -13.53 7.98
N LEU A 143 13.39 -14.26 7.36
CA LEU A 143 12.17 -14.67 8.05
C LEU A 143 12.40 -15.95 8.86
N PRO A 144 12.13 -15.95 10.17
CA PRO A 144 11.99 -17.20 10.93
C PRO A 144 10.88 -18.09 10.37
N ASP A 145 10.86 -19.37 10.73
CA ASP A 145 9.68 -20.18 10.46
C ASP A 145 8.49 -19.61 11.25
N GLY A 146 7.35 -19.50 10.59
CA GLY A 146 6.20 -18.82 11.15
C GLY A 146 5.13 -18.54 10.11
N VAL A 147 4.06 -17.89 10.57
CA VAL A 147 2.94 -17.47 9.73
C VAL A 147 2.94 -15.96 9.64
N TYR A 148 2.95 -15.46 8.41
CA TYR A 148 3.06 -14.05 8.12
C TYR A 148 1.93 -13.55 7.23
N ALA A 149 1.74 -12.24 7.23
CA ALA A 149 0.92 -11.51 6.29
C ALA A 149 1.82 -10.67 5.37
N LEU A 150 1.70 -10.90 4.07
CA LEU A 150 2.39 -10.14 3.04
C LEU A 150 1.46 -9.06 2.49
N GLY A 151 1.87 -7.81 2.65
CA GLY A 151 1.25 -6.63 2.09
C GLY A 151 2.01 -6.09 0.89
N VAL A 152 1.28 -5.48 -0.02
CA VAL A 152 1.82 -4.78 -1.20
C VAL A 152 1.37 -3.34 -1.17
N ASP A 153 2.30 -2.42 -1.37
CA ASP A 153 2.06 -0.99 -1.55
C ASP A 153 2.71 -0.53 -2.86
N HIS A 154 1.95 0.18 -3.70
CA HIS A 154 2.44 0.67 -4.99
C HIS A 154 1.74 1.99 -5.37
N PRO A 155 2.44 2.99 -5.93
CA PRO A 155 1.86 4.28 -6.30
C PRO A 155 0.60 4.19 -7.17
N LYS A 156 0.58 3.34 -8.22
CA LYS A 156 -0.62 3.08 -9.03
C LYS A 156 -1.84 2.72 -8.16
N LEU A 157 -1.71 1.73 -7.26
CA LEU A 157 -2.83 1.32 -6.40
C LEU A 157 -3.31 2.47 -5.49
N GLN A 158 -2.37 3.25 -4.95
CA GLN A 158 -2.68 4.41 -4.12
C GLN A 158 -3.45 5.50 -4.88
N ALA A 159 -3.12 5.73 -6.16
CA ALA A 159 -3.82 6.68 -7.04
C ALA A 159 -5.30 6.31 -7.18
N ALA A 160 -5.61 5.03 -7.36
CA ALA A 160 -7.00 4.56 -7.41
C ALA A 160 -7.67 4.42 -6.02
N GLY A 161 -6.95 4.73 -4.93
CA GLY A 161 -7.44 4.50 -3.57
C GLY A 161 -7.70 3.02 -3.28
N VAL A 162 -7.00 2.13 -3.98
CA VAL A 162 -7.10 0.68 -3.85
C VAL A 162 -5.97 0.18 -2.95
N ARG A 163 -6.30 -0.74 -2.06
CA ARG A 163 -5.32 -1.51 -1.30
C ARG A 163 -5.56 -2.99 -1.56
N LEU A 164 -4.46 -3.71 -1.78
CA LEU A 164 -4.49 -5.16 -1.87
C LEU A 164 -4.69 -5.75 -0.48
N ASN A 165 -5.49 -6.81 -0.41
CA ASN A 165 -5.61 -7.60 0.81
C ASN A 165 -4.27 -8.26 1.08
N GLU A 166 -3.94 -8.40 2.36
CA GLU A 166 -2.73 -9.09 2.77
C GLU A 166 -2.87 -10.59 2.53
N THR A 167 -1.80 -11.18 1.99
CA THR A 167 -1.74 -12.60 1.65
C THR A 167 -1.10 -13.35 2.80
N ARG A 168 -1.73 -14.43 3.25
CA ARG A 168 -1.15 -15.31 4.28
C ARG A 168 -0.01 -16.11 3.67
N VAL A 169 1.14 -16.12 4.34
CA VAL A 169 2.32 -16.87 3.93
C VAL A 169 2.80 -17.70 5.10
N VAL A 170 3.22 -18.94 4.82
CA VAL A 170 3.84 -19.82 5.82
C VAL A 170 5.29 -20.01 5.40
N VAL A 171 6.20 -19.75 6.33
CA VAL A 171 7.62 -20.06 6.18
C VAL A 171 7.89 -21.29 7.05
N GLU A 172 8.37 -22.36 6.45
CA GLU A 172 8.72 -23.60 7.14
C GLU A 172 9.95 -24.21 6.48
N GLY A 173 10.89 -24.68 7.31
CA GLY A 173 12.13 -25.29 6.82
C GLY A 173 12.99 -24.32 6.00
N ARG A 174 12.91 -23.01 6.30
CA ARG A 174 13.60 -21.92 5.59
C ARG A 174 13.08 -21.62 4.18
N THR A 175 11.91 -22.13 3.83
CA THR A 175 11.30 -21.89 2.52
C THR A 175 9.83 -21.51 2.67
N SER A 176 9.30 -20.81 1.68
CA SER A 176 7.86 -20.67 1.48
C SER A 176 7.51 -21.13 0.07
N ASP A 177 6.23 -21.43 -0.15
CA ASP A 177 5.73 -21.57 -1.50
C ASP A 177 5.95 -20.27 -2.29
N PRO A 178 6.35 -20.35 -3.57
CA PRO A 178 6.43 -19.18 -4.44
C PRO A 178 5.06 -18.52 -4.58
N LEU A 179 5.02 -17.20 -4.45
CA LEU A 179 3.78 -16.43 -4.57
C LEU A 179 3.64 -15.83 -5.97
N GLU A 180 2.43 -15.90 -6.51
CA GLU A 180 2.04 -15.13 -7.68
C GLU A 180 0.92 -14.15 -7.28
N LEU A 181 1.27 -12.87 -7.27
CA LEU A 181 0.40 -11.79 -6.81
C LEU A 181 -0.08 -10.98 -8.02
N TRP A 182 -1.35 -10.58 -7.99
CA TRP A 182 -1.98 -9.83 -9.05
C TRP A 182 -2.65 -8.57 -8.49
N THR A 183 -2.51 -7.44 -9.17
CA THR A 183 -3.34 -6.26 -8.89
C THR A 183 -4.81 -6.57 -9.21
N PRO A 184 -5.78 -5.82 -8.65
CA PRO A 184 -7.18 -6.00 -9.03
C PRO A 184 -7.39 -5.67 -10.51
N SER A 185 -8.38 -6.30 -11.15
CA SER A 185 -8.68 -6.07 -12.55
C SER A 185 -9.10 -4.61 -12.82
N ALA A 186 -8.98 -4.18 -14.08
CA ALA A 186 -9.42 -2.86 -14.51
C ALA A 186 -10.90 -2.59 -14.14
N GLU A 187 -11.76 -3.59 -14.25
CA GLU A 187 -13.18 -3.53 -13.90
C GLU A 187 -13.39 -3.33 -12.40
N THR A 188 -12.61 -4.03 -11.57
CA THR A 188 -12.70 -3.94 -10.11
C THR A 188 -12.29 -2.55 -9.63
N VAL A 189 -11.20 -2.02 -10.19
CA VAL A 189 -10.75 -0.66 -9.88
C VAL A 189 -11.74 0.37 -10.41
N PHE A 190 -12.19 0.23 -11.67
CA PHE A 190 -13.18 1.13 -12.28
C PHE A 190 -14.48 1.21 -11.47
N ALA A 191 -15.04 0.07 -11.06
CA ALA A 191 -16.28 0.04 -10.28
C ALA A 191 -16.15 0.76 -8.93
N ARG A 192 -14.94 0.75 -8.34
CA ARG A 192 -14.64 1.44 -7.09
C ARG A 192 -14.44 2.94 -7.28
N VAL A 193 -13.70 3.33 -8.31
CA VAL A 193 -13.38 4.74 -8.62
C VAL A 193 -14.60 5.48 -9.19
N CYS A 194 -15.40 4.81 -10.00
CA CYS A 194 -16.55 5.35 -10.71
C CYS A 194 -17.86 4.64 -10.31
N PRO A 195 -18.30 4.73 -9.04
CA PRO A 195 -19.43 3.93 -8.54
C PRO A 195 -20.78 4.31 -9.15
N ARG A 196 -20.88 5.48 -9.78
CA ARG A 196 -22.10 5.95 -10.46
C ARG A 196 -22.14 5.61 -11.96
N SER A 197 -21.07 5.04 -12.50
CA SER A 197 -20.99 4.69 -13.92
C SER A 197 -21.70 3.36 -14.19
N SER A 198 -22.31 3.26 -15.38
CA SER A 198 -22.99 2.02 -15.78
C SER A 198 -21.99 0.88 -15.97
N PRO A 199 -22.21 -0.29 -15.35
CA PRO A 199 -21.36 -1.48 -15.54
C PRO A 199 -21.36 -1.99 -16.98
N LEU A 200 -22.38 -1.66 -17.78
CA LEU A 200 -22.52 -2.07 -19.19
C LEU A 200 -22.07 -0.98 -20.17
N GLY A 201 -21.50 0.14 -19.70
CA GLY A 201 -21.07 1.25 -20.55
C GLY A 201 -19.79 0.96 -21.34
N SER A 202 -19.62 1.65 -22.47
CA SER A 202 -18.38 1.64 -23.27
C SER A 202 -17.40 2.75 -22.83
N THR A 203 -17.40 3.07 -21.54
CA THR A 203 -16.54 4.10 -20.96
C THR A 203 -15.64 3.52 -19.88
N GLY A 204 -14.43 4.05 -19.78
CA GLY A 204 -13.49 3.78 -18.71
C GLY A 204 -13.22 5.00 -17.84
N ALA A 205 -12.14 4.89 -17.07
CA ALA A 205 -11.63 5.93 -16.21
C ALA A 205 -10.13 6.14 -16.41
N VAL A 206 -9.70 7.39 -16.26
CA VAL A 206 -8.29 7.77 -16.14
C VAL A 206 -8.03 8.13 -14.69
N VAL A 207 -6.99 7.54 -14.12
CA VAL A 207 -6.59 7.73 -12.72
C VAL A 207 -5.09 8.03 -12.65
N GLY A 208 -4.69 8.85 -11.70
CA GLY A 208 -3.28 9.17 -11.50
C GLY A 208 -3.06 10.27 -10.47
N PHE A 209 -1.85 10.82 -10.48
CA PHE A 209 -1.47 11.95 -9.67
C PHE A 209 -1.22 13.21 -10.51
N ALA A 210 -1.67 14.35 -10.01
CA ALA A 210 -1.18 15.66 -10.40
C ALA A 210 0.07 15.96 -9.58
N ARG A 211 1.20 16.17 -10.26
CA ARG A 211 2.49 16.43 -9.63
C ARG A 211 3.10 17.70 -10.19
N ASP A 212 3.78 18.43 -9.33
CA ASP A 212 4.58 19.58 -9.71
C ASP A 212 5.79 19.10 -10.53
N VAL A 213 6.06 19.76 -11.66
CA VAL A 213 7.11 19.33 -12.60
C VAL A 213 8.51 19.42 -12.01
N ASP A 214 8.76 20.42 -11.14
CA ASP A 214 10.09 20.71 -10.59
C ASP A 214 10.40 19.88 -9.35
N THR A 215 9.40 19.69 -8.50
CA THR A 215 9.56 19.06 -7.18
C THR A 215 9.04 17.63 -7.12
N GLY A 216 8.19 17.21 -8.07
CA GLY A 216 7.51 15.91 -8.06
C GLY A 216 6.45 15.76 -6.95
N LEU A 217 6.22 16.81 -6.16
CA LEU A 217 5.26 16.82 -5.06
C LEU A 217 3.82 16.83 -5.57
N PRO A 218 2.87 16.25 -4.83
CA PRO A 218 1.47 16.23 -5.22
C PRO A 218 0.87 17.65 -5.20
N VAL A 219 0.13 18.00 -6.25
CA VAL A 219 -0.55 19.29 -6.37
C VAL A 219 -2.06 19.09 -6.18
N PRO A 220 -2.67 19.63 -5.11
CA PRO A 220 -4.10 19.53 -4.87
C PRO A 220 -4.89 20.54 -5.73
N ASP A 221 -6.19 20.30 -5.87
CA ASP A 221 -7.14 21.23 -6.50
C ASP A 221 -6.88 21.54 -7.99
N VAL A 222 -6.15 20.66 -8.68
CA VAL A 222 -5.89 20.73 -10.12
C VAL A 222 -7.05 20.09 -10.86
N GLU A 223 -7.68 20.83 -11.78
CA GLU A 223 -8.70 20.28 -12.67
C GLU A 223 -8.04 19.67 -13.91
N VAL A 224 -8.17 18.36 -14.03
CA VAL A 224 -7.64 17.57 -15.15
C VAL A 224 -8.81 17.15 -16.02
N GLU A 225 -8.69 17.32 -17.33
CA GLU A 225 -9.72 16.95 -18.29
C GLU A 225 -9.20 16.02 -19.37
N VAL A 226 -10.07 15.14 -19.83
CA VAL A 226 -9.87 14.34 -21.03
C VAL A 226 -10.84 14.84 -22.08
N VAL A 227 -10.32 15.24 -23.24
CA VAL A 227 -11.09 15.80 -24.35
C VAL A 227 -11.03 14.84 -25.54
N TRP A 228 -12.18 14.55 -26.14
CA TRP A 228 -12.29 13.74 -27.35
C TRP A 228 -13.29 14.34 -28.33
N ARG A 229 -13.19 13.96 -29.59
CA ARG A 229 -14.11 14.41 -30.64
C ARG A 229 -15.13 13.30 -30.90
N VAL A 230 -16.40 13.68 -30.99
CA VAL A 230 -17.47 12.78 -31.43
C VAL A 230 -18.05 13.29 -32.73
N ARG A 231 -18.23 12.38 -33.69
CA ARG A 231 -18.93 12.67 -34.94
C ARG A 231 -20.40 12.33 -34.78
N ARG A 232 -21.27 13.31 -34.98
CA ARG A 232 -22.73 13.12 -34.99
C ARG A 232 -23.27 13.34 -36.38
N LEU A 233 -24.04 12.37 -36.87
CA LEU A 233 -24.89 12.56 -38.03
C LEU A 233 -26.05 13.47 -37.63
N GLN A 234 -26.22 14.56 -38.35
CA GLN A 234 -27.33 15.50 -38.20
C GLN A 234 -28.05 15.66 -39.53
N GLY A 235 -29.36 15.85 -39.47
CA GLY A 235 -30.21 16.07 -40.64
C GLY A 235 -31.13 14.89 -40.94
N THR A 236 -31.66 14.84 -42.16
CA THR A 236 -32.61 13.79 -42.59
C THR A 236 -31.90 12.79 -43.51
N ALA A 237 -32.54 11.66 -43.81
CA ALA A 237 -31.99 10.66 -44.76
C ALA A 237 -31.65 11.24 -46.15
N ARG A 238 -32.21 12.40 -46.53
CA ARG A 238 -31.92 13.09 -47.80
C ARG A 238 -30.89 14.21 -47.69
N SER A 239 -30.52 14.60 -46.47
CA SER A 239 -29.58 15.69 -46.19
C SER A 239 -28.88 15.40 -44.86
N ALA A 240 -28.01 14.38 -44.86
CA ALA A 240 -27.17 14.06 -43.73
C ALA A 240 -25.90 14.91 -43.77
N SER A 241 -25.58 15.55 -42.66
CA SER A 241 -24.32 16.26 -42.43
C SER A 241 -23.62 15.63 -41.23
N VAL A 242 -22.29 15.58 -41.27
CA VAL A 242 -21.49 15.12 -40.12
C VAL A 242 -21.05 16.37 -39.36
N SER A 243 -21.52 16.51 -38.12
CA SER A 243 -21.06 17.53 -37.20
C SER A 243 -20.06 16.90 -36.23
N GLU A 244 -18.87 17.48 -36.15
CA GLU A 244 -17.86 17.10 -35.16
C GLU A 244 -18.05 17.96 -33.90
N GLN A 245 -18.25 17.32 -32.75
CA GLN A 245 -18.43 17.99 -31.47
C GLN A 245 -17.36 17.54 -30.50
N SER A 246 -16.72 18.47 -29.81
CA SER A 246 -15.84 18.15 -28.69
C SER A 246 -16.67 17.73 -27.47
N ARG A 247 -16.21 16.70 -26.78
CA ARG A 247 -16.72 16.25 -25.49
C ARG A 247 -15.55 16.16 -24.53
N TYR A 248 -15.85 16.31 -23.25
CA TYR A 248 -14.85 16.21 -22.21
C TYR A 248 -15.43 15.58 -20.95
N ALA A 249 -14.56 14.97 -20.17
CA ALA A 249 -14.79 14.58 -18.79
C ALA A 249 -13.66 15.17 -17.95
N ALA A 250 -13.97 15.59 -16.73
CA ALA A 250 -13.00 16.22 -15.85
C ALA A 250 -13.06 15.63 -14.43
N GLY A 251 -11.93 15.74 -13.74
CA GLY A 251 -11.75 15.33 -12.36
C GLY A 251 -10.78 16.28 -11.69
N ARG A 252 -10.93 16.47 -10.38
CA ARG A 252 -10.11 17.38 -9.59
C ARG A 252 -9.19 16.58 -8.68
N SER A 253 -7.94 16.98 -8.56
CA SER A 253 -6.99 16.32 -7.67
C SER A 253 -7.33 16.59 -6.19
N ASP A 254 -7.21 15.56 -5.36
CA ASP A 254 -7.42 15.65 -3.91
C ASP A 254 -6.19 16.23 -3.17
N GLU A 255 -6.24 16.32 -1.85
CA GLU A 255 -5.13 16.80 -1.00
C GLU A 255 -3.81 16.03 -1.19
N ARG A 256 -3.86 14.82 -1.75
CA ARG A 256 -2.69 13.98 -2.07
C ARG A 256 -2.35 14.01 -3.56
N GLY A 257 -2.92 14.95 -4.31
CA GLY A 257 -2.76 15.08 -5.75
C GLY A 257 -3.46 14.00 -6.57
N ARG A 258 -4.26 13.12 -5.97
CA ARG A 258 -4.90 12.02 -6.71
C ARG A 258 -6.13 12.51 -7.44
N PHE A 259 -6.28 12.12 -8.70
CA PHE A 259 -7.48 12.42 -9.47
C PHE A 259 -8.06 11.17 -10.13
N ALA A 260 -9.34 11.25 -10.46
CA ALA A 260 -10.04 10.26 -11.25
C ALA A 260 -11.01 10.94 -12.22
N ILE A 261 -10.98 10.54 -13.49
CA ILE A 261 -11.84 11.05 -14.55
C ILE A 261 -12.64 9.89 -15.09
N CYS A 262 -13.94 9.86 -14.79
CA CYS A 262 -14.87 8.82 -15.24
C CYS A 262 -15.57 9.23 -16.54
N GLY A 263 -16.00 8.25 -17.34
CA GLY A 263 -16.83 8.50 -18.53
C GLY A 263 -16.03 8.76 -19.80
N VAL A 264 -14.74 8.43 -19.80
CA VAL A 264 -13.87 8.51 -20.98
C VAL A 264 -14.19 7.34 -21.92
N PRO A 265 -14.42 7.56 -23.23
CA PRO A 265 -14.75 6.48 -24.16
C PRO A 265 -13.59 5.49 -24.36
N LEU A 266 -13.94 4.22 -24.55
CA LEU A 266 -12.99 3.18 -24.94
C LEU A 266 -12.73 3.20 -26.45
N GLY A 267 -11.49 2.99 -26.87
CA GLY A 267 -11.07 2.88 -28.28
C GLY A 267 -11.20 4.16 -29.11
N GLU A 268 -11.43 5.31 -28.47
CA GLU A 268 -11.49 6.62 -29.12
C GLU A 268 -10.26 7.44 -28.78
N ALA A 269 -9.73 8.16 -29.77
CA ALA A 269 -8.61 9.07 -29.55
C ALA A 269 -9.04 10.26 -28.68
N ALA A 270 -8.33 10.44 -27.57
CA ALA A 270 -8.56 11.49 -26.60
C ALA A 270 -7.23 12.20 -26.24
N VAL A 271 -7.35 13.35 -25.59
CA VAL A 271 -6.23 14.13 -25.08
C VAL A 271 -6.46 14.37 -23.59
N LEU A 272 -5.53 13.91 -22.76
CA LEU A 272 -5.47 14.21 -21.33
C LEU A 272 -4.67 15.50 -21.11
N ARG A 273 -5.23 16.46 -20.39
CA ARG A 273 -4.54 17.73 -20.11
C ARG A 273 -5.01 18.35 -18.79
N VAL A 274 -4.20 19.28 -18.28
CA VAL A 274 -4.63 20.18 -17.22
C VAL A 274 -5.55 21.23 -17.84
N ARG A 275 -6.66 21.55 -17.18
CA ARG A 275 -7.62 22.52 -17.69
C ARG A 275 -6.98 23.91 -17.77
N GLY A 276 -7.10 24.54 -18.94
CA GLY A 276 -6.47 25.84 -19.21
C GLY A 276 -5.08 25.76 -19.82
N VAL A 277 -4.51 24.54 -19.94
CA VAL A 277 -3.28 24.26 -20.67
C VAL A 277 -3.65 23.64 -22.01
N ASP A 278 -3.09 24.17 -23.11
CA ASP A 278 -3.39 23.66 -24.45
C ASP A 278 -2.59 22.40 -24.80
N GLU A 279 -1.41 22.24 -24.20
CA GLU A 279 -0.64 21.00 -24.29
C GLU A 279 -1.30 19.85 -23.52
N GLY A 280 -1.25 18.66 -24.12
CA GLY A 280 -1.84 17.47 -23.54
C GLY A 280 -1.23 16.19 -24.11
N VAL A 281 -1.46 15.10 -23.41
CA VAL A 281 -0.95 13.77 -23.77
C VAL A 281 -2.02 13.02 -24.53
N ALA A 282 -1.68 12.51 -25.71
CA ALA A 282 -2.56 11.63 -26.46
C ALA A 282 -2.86 10.37 -25.64
N LEU A 283 -4.13 9.99 -25.61
CA LEU A 283 -4.64 8.88 -24.83
C LEU A 283 -5.66 8.09 -25.65
N GLU A 284 -5.57 6.78 -25.59
CA GLU A 284 -6.61 5.87 -26.06
C GLU A 284 -6.83 4.80 -24.99
N LEU A 285 -8.07 4.63 -24.55
CA LEU A 285 -8.41 3.63 -23.53
C LEU A 285 -8.68 2.27 -24.18
N ALA A 286 -7.71 1.36 -24.10
CA ALA A 286 -7.87 -0.04 -24.51
C ALA A 286 -8.71 -0.85 -23.50
N THR A 287 -8.62 -0.52 -22.21
CA THR A 287 -9.40 -1.13 -21.12
C THR A 287 -10.13 -0.06 -20.33
N ARG A 288 -10.99 -0.46 -19.39
CA ARG A 288 -11.78 0.47 -18.55
C ARG A 288 -10.97 1.29 -17.56
N LEU A 289 -9.66 1.10 -17.49
CA LEU A 289 -8.80 1.85 -16.59
C LEU A 289 -7.46 2.17 -17.28
N ALA A 290 -7.05 3.44 -17.21
CA ALA A 290 -5.68 3.82 -17.53
C ALA A 290 -5.04 4.61 -16.40
N TRP A 291 -3.78 4.29 -16.13
CA TRP A 291 -2.91 5.01 -15.19
C TRP A 291 -2.13 6.10 -15.94
N ARG A 292 -2.38 7.37 -15.61
CA ARG A 292 -1.67 8.51 -16.19
C ARG A 292 -1.48 9.60 -15.14
N ASP A 293 -0.24 9.91 -14.82
CA ASP A 293 0.09 11.10 -14.04
C ASP A 293 0.09 12.33 -14.97
N VAL A 294 -0.21 13.50 -14.40
CA VAL A 294 -0.10 14.79 -15.09
C VAL A 294 0.91 15.64 -14.34
N LEU A 295 1.79 16.29 -15.11
CA LEU A 295 2.75 17.25 -14.60
C LEU A 295 2.13 18.65 -14.70
N VAL A 296 2.31 19.44 -13.64
CA VAL A 296 1.75 20.78 -13.48
C VAL A 296 2.91 21.74 -13.33
N GLU A 297 2.91 22.77 -14.17
CA GLU A 297 3.79 23.92 -14.02
C GLU A 297 3.13 24.93 -13.04
N PRO A 298 3.90 25.58 -12.16
CA PRO A 298 3.39 26.54 -11.19
C PRO A 298 2.83 27.84 -11.79
#